data_AF-W2TTU7-F1
#
_entry.id   AF-W2TTU7-F1
#
_cell.length_a   1.000
_cell.length_b   1.000
_cell.length_c   1.000
_cell.angle_alpha   90.00
_cell.angle_beta   90.00
_cell.angle_gamma   90.00
#
_symmetry.space_group_name_H-M   'P 1'
#
loop_
_entity.id
_entity.type
_entity.pdbx_description
1 polymer ?
#
loop_
_entity_poly.entity_id
_entity_poly.type
_entity_poly.pdbx_seq_one_letter_code
_entity_poly.pdbx_strand_id
1 'polypeptide(L)'
;MIPSSSKVSVEEYRRLQEKVQQLQARVDTKTETIVRLGRDLELSQEENRLVKARSLTLERNLERVEQEVHKYAANEVDIKTSFKIEKQKLIDEVDALKKELSAARNENEELKSEKYDLQKDCKLFRQRIAKYEIANLDGATVAATDETSRKKSGIGSDEDELGKYEKLYKEFKQIETDLHTVLGIKEELVLERDALVKKVERLSTEMAFLLNGDPRRVAEDLDSLVAENRFLKARLDSANEESETMKATLSKYRAMTEASPSTTKTVASQDSSLGEKSSVAVVNMKQIRELLSSHAIKLDDNDYKAITAILLDLCNDKQMALTHLRRANKVLGNRVNEVESHLAVLEAKSRSTSPNKQA
;
A
#
# COMPACT_ATOMS: atom_id res chain seq x y z
N MET A 1 3.55 101.31 14.06
CA MET A 1 4.60 100.33 13.67
C MET A 1 3.90 99.18 12.99
N ILE A 2 3.87 99.20 11.65
CA ILE A 2 3.19 98.19 10.83
C ILE A 2 4.28 97.22 10.36
N PRO A 3 4.13 95.89 10.52
CA PRO A 3 5.17 94.95 10.15
C PRO A 3 5.30 94.92 8.63
N SER A 4 6.52 95.12 8.14
CA SER A 4 6.89 95.02 6.73
C SER A 4 6.62 93.61 6.23
N SER A 5 5.52 93.44 5.50
CA SER A 5 5.26 92.25 4.69
C SER A 5 6.31 92.18 3.58
N SER A 6 7.36 91.39 3.79
CA SER A 6 8.38 91.07 2.80
C SER A 6 7.72 90.44 1.57
N LYS A 7 7.51 91.25 0.52
CA LYS A 7 7.03 90.76 -0.78
C LYS A 7 8.16 89.92 -1.39
N VAL A 8 7.99 88.60 -1.37
CA VAL A 8 8.88 87.66 -2.06
C VAL A 8 9.01 88.08 -3.52
N SER A 9 10.24 88.21 -4.00
CA SER A 9 10.51 88.60 -5.39
C SER A 9 9.99 87.51 -6.35
N VAL A 10 9.49 87.90 -7.54
CA VAL A 10 9.02 86.96 -8.57
C VAL A 10 10.11 85.94 -8.95
N GLU A 11 11.38 86.37 -8.97
CA GLU A 11 12.54 85.51 -9.17
C GLU A 11 12.71 84.46 -8.06
N GLU A 12 12.42 84.84 -6.82
CA GLU A 12 12.56 83.98 -5.64
C GLU A 12 11.44 82.93 -5.60
N TYR A 13 10.22 83.33 -5.97
CA TYR A 13 9.10 82.41 -6.18
C TYR A 13 9.40 81.39 -7.30
N ARG A 14 9.95 81.84 -8.43
CA ARG A 14 10.35 80.93 -9.53
C ARG A 14 11.40 79.91 -9.10
N ARG A 15 12.43 80.34 -8.36
CA ARG A 15 13.47 79.44 -7.82
C ARG A 15 12.88 78.42 -6.83
N LEU A 16 11.94 78.83 -5.98
CA LEU A 16 11.24 77.92 -5.08
C LEU A 16 10.42 76.89 -5.85
N GLN A 17 9.72 77.31 -6.92
CA GLN A 17 8.93 76.42 -7.77
C GLN A 17 9.80 75.37 -8.49
N GLU A 18 10.94 75.77 -9.04
CA GLU A 18 11.92 74.85 -9.63
C GLU A 18 12.47 73.85 -8.59
N LYS A 19 12.76 74.33 -7.38
CA LYS A 19 13.26 73.47 -6.31
C LYS A 19 12.23 72.47 -5.82
N VAL A 20 10.95 72.86 -5.76
CA VAL A 20 9.83 71.95 -5.45
C VAL A 20 9.70 70.89 -6.54
N GLN A 21 9.77 71.25 -7.83
CA GLN A 21 9.72 70.26 -8.92
C GLN A 21 10.90 69.28 -8.87
N GLN A 22 12.12 69.75 -8.60
CA GLN A 22 13.28 68.86 -8.44
C GLN A 22 13.12 67.91 -7.25
N LEU A 23 12.60 68.39 -6.12
CA LEU A 23 12.32 67.54 -4.96
C LEU A 23 11.21 66.53 -5.27
N GLN A 24 10.16 66.92 -5.99
CA GLN A 24 9.09 66.02 -6.41
C GLN A 24 9.63 64.90 -7.30
N ALA A 25 10.41 65.22 -8.33
CA ALA A 25 11.03 64.21 -9.20
C ALA A 25 11.96 63.26 -8.43
N ARG A 26 12.68 63.76 -7.41
CA ARG A 26 13.49 62.92 -6.52
C ARG A 26 12.65 62.01 -5.61
N VAL A 27 11.49 62.48 -5.17
CA VAL A 27 10.54 61.66 -4.40
C VAL A 27 9.93 60.59 -5.27
N ASP A 28 9.53 60.92 -6.50
CA ASP A 28 8.90 59.99 -7.44
C ASP A 28 9.88 58.87 -7.82
N THR A 29 11.12 59.21 -8.18
CA THR A 29 12.17 58.21 -8.50
C THR A 29 12.53 57.30 -7.32
N LYS A 30 12.57 57.84 -6.10
CA LYS A 30 12.75 57.03 -4.88
C LYS A 30 11.55 56.12 -4.62
N THR A 31 10.33 56.62 -4.83
CA THR A 31 9.09 55.85 -4.66
C THR A 31 9.06 54.68 -5.63
N GLU A 32 9.39 54.92 -6.90
CA GLU A 32 9.47 53.87 -7.92
C GLU A 32 10.53 52.81 -7.56
N THR A 33 11.69 53.25 -7.04
CA THR A 33 12.75 52.34 -6.58
C THR A 33 12.28 51.48 -5.41
N ILE A 34 11.58 52.04 -4.43
CA ILE A 34 11.02 51.30 -3.29
C ILE A 34 10.00 50.27 -3.79
N VAL A 35 9.13 50.62 -4.74
CA VAL A 35 8.15 49.69 -5.31
C VAL A 35 8.86 48.53 -6.03
N ARG A 36 9.92 48.82 -6.81
CA ARG A 36 10.70 47.78 -7.49
C ARG A 36 11.37 46.83 -6.49
N LEU A 37 12.06 47.36 -5.49
CA LEU A 37 12.67 46.58 -4.42
C LEU A 37 11.64 45.76 -3.62
N GLY A 38 10.43 46.30 -3.42
CA GLY A 38 9.34 45.58 -2.78
C GLY A 38 8.91 44.34 -3.58
N ARG A 39 8.78 44.47 -4.91
CA ARG A 39 8.49 43.33 -5.79
C ARG A 39 9.63 42.31 -5.82
N ASP A 40 10.88 42.76 -5.92
CA ASP A 40 12.04 41.86 -5.93
C ASP A 40 12.16 41.09 -4.61
N LEU A 41 11.86 41.75 -3.48
CA LEU A 41 11.81 41.11 -2.17
C LEU A 41 10.69 40.06 -2.08
N GLU A 42 9.50 40.36 -2.60
CA GLU A 42 8.36 39.43 -2.61
C GLU A 42 8.67 38.20 -3.47
N LEU A 43 9.26 38.38 -4.65
CA LEU A 43 9.72 37.29 -5.51
C LEU A 43 10.77 36.42 -4.80
N SER A 44 11.77 37.05 -4.17
CA SER A 44 12.81 36.32 -3.44
C SER A 44 12.25 35.55 -2.24
N GLN A 45 11.26 36.11 -1.53
CA GLN A 45 10.58 35.42 -0.44
C GLN A 45 9.79 34.21 -0.93
N GLU A 46 9.12 34.31 -2.07
CA GLU A 46 8.36 33.20 -2.64
C GLU A 46 9.27 32.09 -3.16
N GLU A 47 10.36 32.43 -3.84
CA GLU A 47 11.39 31.46 -4.22
C GLU A 47 11.96 30.72 -3.00
N ASN A 48 12.22 31.45 -1.90
CA ASN A 48 12.70 30.85 -0.66
C ASN A 48 11.68 29.87 -0.05
N ARG A 49 10.38 30.22 -0.05
CA ARG A 49 9.32 29.31 0.40
C ARG A 49 9.27 28.03 -0.43
N LEU A 50 9.35 28.16 -1.76
CA LEU A 50 9.33 27.03 -2.68
C LEU A 50 10.55 26.12 -2.48
N VAL A 51 11.75 26.70 -2.37
CA VAL A 51 12.99 25.95 -2.09
C VAL A 51 12.90 25.22 -0.76
N LYS A 52 12.39 25.88 0.29
CA LYS A 52 12.22 25.26 1.60
C LYS A 52 11.22 24.09 1.57
N ALA A 53 10.09 24.25 0.88
CA ALA A 53 9.11 23.17 0.71
C ALA A 53 9.71 21.97 -0.07
N ARG A 54 10.49 22.25 -1.12
CA ARG A 54 11.20 21.22 -1.88
C ARG A 54 12.26 20.50 -1.03
N SER A 55 13.00 21.22 -0.21
CA SER A 55 14.00 20.64 0.71
C SER A 55 13.35 19.67 1.70
N LEU A 56 12.28 20.09 2.38
CA LEU A 56 11.53 19.24 3.32
C LEU A 56 10.96 17.98 2.64
N THR A 57 10.51 18.11 1.39
CA THR A 57 10.01 16.97 0.62
C THR A 57 11.14 15.99 0.29
N LEU A 58 12.31 16.49 -0.07
CA LEU A 58 13.50 15.66 -0.35
C LEU A 58 14.01 14.97 0.91
N GLU A 59 14.04 15.65 2.06
CA GLU A 59 14.42 15.06 3.35
C GLU A 59 13.50 13.89 3.71
N ARG A 60 12.18 14.08 3.65
CA ARG A 60 11.21 13.00 3.92
C ARG A 60 11.36 11.81 2.98
N ASN A 61 11.64 12.08 1.70
CA ASN A 61 11.86 11.02 0.72
C ASN A 61 13.15 10.25 0.99
N LEU A 62 14.21 10.96 1.39
CA LEU A 62 15.50 10.36 1.73
C LEU A 62 15.38 9.48 2.97
N GLU A 63 14.72 9.96 4.04
CA GLU A 63 14.43 9.15 5.23
C GLU A 63 13.65 7.86 4.90
N ARG A 64 12.65 7.94 4.01
CA ARG A 64 11.90 6.75 3.57
C ARG A 64 12.80 5.76 2.84
N VAL A 65 13.65 6.24 1.93
CA VAL A 65 14.58 5.38 1.18
C VAL A 65 15.62 4.76 2.09
N GLU A 66 16.15 5.50 3.07
CA GLU A 66 17.07 4.96 4.07
C GLU A 66 16.42 3.83 4.88
N GLN A 67 15.17 4.00 5.31
CA GLN A 67 14.41 2.95 6.00
C GLN A 67 14.19 1.71 5.11
N GLU A 68 13.92 1.88 3.83
CA GLU A 68 13.79 0.76 2.87
C GLU A 68 15.12 0.03 2.70
N VAL A 69 16.24 0.76 2.53
CA VAL A 69 17.59 0.19 2.43
C VAL A 69 17.94 -0.61 3.69
N HIS A 70 17.64 -0.10 4.88
CA HIS A 70 17.85 -0.83 6.13
C HIS A 70 17.06 -2.13 6.19
N LYS A 71 15.80 -2.14 5.73
CA LYS A 71 14.98 -3.37 5.65
C LYS A 71 15.58 -4.38 4.69
N TYR A 72 16.02 -3.94 3.50
CA TYR A 72 16.66 -4.84 2.53
C TYR A 72 17.97 -5.42 3.05
N ALA A 73 18.80 -4.62 3.73
CA ALA A 73 20.03 -5.08 4.33
C ALA A 73 19.78 -6.12 5.43
N ALA A 74 18.77 -5.91 6.29
CA ALA A 74 18.37 -6.89 7.29
C ALA A 74 17.89 -8.21 6.65
N ASN A 75 17.01 -8.13 5.66
CA ASN A 75 16.51 -9.30 4.93
C ASN A 75 17.64 -10.08 4.24
N GLU A 76 18.63 -9.40 3.66
CA GLU A 76 19.78 -10.06 3.04
C GLU A 76 20.60 -10.86 4.07
N VAL A 77 20.82 -10.31 5.26
CA VAL A 77 21.51 -11.00 6.36
C VAL A 77 20.73 -12.21 6.82
N ASP A 78 19.41 -12.10 6.96
CA ASP A 78 18.54 -13.20 7.37
C ASP A 78 18.55 -14.33 6.33
N ILE A 79 18.42 -14.02 5.03
CA ILE A 79 18.48 -15.00 3.94
C ILE A 79 19.85 -15.69 3.89
N LYS A 80 20.96 -14.95 4.04
CA LYS A 80 22.30 -15.55 4.08
C LYS A 80 22.47 -16.48 5.26
N THR A 81 21.90 -16.11 6.41
CA THR A 81 21.99 -16.91 7.63
C THR A 81 21.14 -18.17 7.53
N SER A 82 19.91 -18.09 7.05
CA SER A 82 19.04 -19.26 6.83
C SER A 82 19.66 -20.22 5.82
N PHE A 83 20.19 -19.72 4.70
CA PHE A 83 20.87 -20.54 3.69
C PHE A 83 22.10 -21.25 4.26
N LYS A 84 22.92 -20.58 5.08
CA LYS A 84 24.06 -21.21 5.74
C LYS A 84 23.64 -22.34 6.67
N ILE A 85 22.57 -22.15 7.44
CA ILE A 85 22.04 -23.17 8.35
C ILE A 85 21.50 -24.36 7.56
N GLU A 86 20.70 -24.11 6.52
CA GLU A 86 20.13 -25.16 5.67
C GLU A 86 21.23 -25.96 4.96
N LYS A 87 22.23 -25.26 4.40
CA LYS A 87 23.41 -25.90 3.81
C LYS A 87 24.12 -26.80 4.80
N GLN A 88 24.31 -26.35 6.04
CA GLN A 88 24.98 -27.17 7.06
C GLN A 88 24.16 -28.41 7.42
N LYS A 89 22.84 -28.26 7.60
CA LYS A 89 21.94 -29.40 7.87
C LYS A 89 21.99 -30.45 6.77
N LEU A 90 21.97 -30.03 5.50
CA LEU A 90 22.08 -30.94 4.35
C LEU A 90 23.44 -31.66 4.31
N ILE A 91 24.53 -30.98 4.66
CA ILE A 91 25.85 -31.61 4.76
C ILE A 91 25.83 -32.68 5.86
N ASP A 92 25.30 -32.35 7.04
CA ASP A 92 25.23 -33.26 8.17
C ASP A 92 24.37 -34.50 7.86
N GLU A 93 23.24 -34.31 7.17
CA GLU A 93 22.35 -35.38 6.71
C GLU A 93 23.02 -36.29 5.68
N VAL A 94 23.71 -35.71 4.69
CA VAL A 94 24.49 -36.48 3.70
C VAL A 94 25.57 -37.32 4.38
N ASP A 95 26.27 -36.77 5.37
CA ASP A 95 27.31 -37.50 6.08
C ASP A 95 26.73 -38.58 7.01
N ALA A 96 25.55 -38.38 7.59
CA ALA A 96 24.82 -39.41 8.32
C ALA A 96 24.42 -40.57 7.40
N LEU A 97 23.79 -40.26 6.25
CA LEU A 97 23.38 -41.26 5.26
C LEU A 97 24.57 -42.05 4.70
N LYS A 98 25.72 -41.42 4.48
CA LYS A 98 26.95 -42.12 4.08
C LYS A 98 27.42 -43.11 5.14
N LYS A 99 27.34 -42.76 6.42
CA LYS A 99 27.71 -43.66 7.53
C LYS A 99 26.74 -44.83 7.61
N GLU A 100 25.44 -44.59 7.51
CA GLU A 100 24.42 -45.65 7.49
C GLU A 100 24.62 -46.59 6.30
N LEU A 101 24.86 -46.04 5.10
CA LEU A 101 25.14 -46.84 3.90
C LEU A 101 26.40 -47.71 4.08
N SER A 102 27.44 -47.17 4.71
CA SER A 102 28.66 -47.94 5.01
C SER A 102 28.38 -49.06 6.01
N ALA A 103 27.61 -48.80 7.06
CA ALA A 103 27.25 -49.79 8.06
C ALA A 103 26.41 -50.92 7.45
N ALA A 104 25.37 -50.57 6.68
CA ALA A 104 24.53 -51.53 5.97
C ALA A 104 25.31 -52.37 4.95
N ARG A 105 26.32 -51.78 4.28
CA ARG A 105 27.23 -52.54 3.39
C ARG A 105 28.04 -53.57 4.16
N ASN A 106 28.63 -53.18 5.29
CA ASN A 106 29.43 -54.09 6.11
C ASN A 106 28.56 -55.24 6.64
N GLU A 107 27.37 -54.94 7.16
CA GLU A 107 26.40 -55.96 7.60
C GLU A 107 26.01 -56.91 6.46
N ASN A 108 25.81 -56.39 5.25
CA ASN A 108 25.52 -57.22 4.07
C ASN A 108 26.68 -58.15 3.70
N GLU A 109 27.93 -57.69 3.83
CA GLU A 109 29.12 -58.51 3.62
C GLU A 109 29.25 -59.60 4.69
N GLU A 110 29.01 -59.27 5.96
CA GLU A 110 29.00 -60.23 7.08
C GLU A 110 27.94 -61.31 6.87
N LEU A 111 26.70 -60.92 6.55
CA LEU A 111 25.60 -61.85 6.26
C LEU A 111 25.89 -62.73 5.03
N LYS A 112 26.57 -62.20 4.01
CA LYS A 112 27.01 -62.99 2.85
C LYS A 112 28.07 -64.02 3.23
N SER A 113 29.02 -63.66 4.09
CA SER A 113 30.03 -64.58 4.62
C SER A 113 29.37 -65.69 5.44
N GLU A 114 28.49 -65.33 6.37
CA GLU A 114 27.76 -66.29 7.20
C GLU A 114 26.91 -67.25 6.34
N LYS A 115 26.20 -66.71 5.35
CA LYS A 115 25.47 -67.54 4.37
C LYS A 115 26.38 -68.54 3.67
N TYR A 116 27.58 -68.12 3.25
CA TYR A 116 28.51 -68.99 2.56
C TYR A 116 29.01 -70.13 3.47
N ASP A 117 29.28 -69.84 4.75
CA ASP A 117 29.71 -70.84 5.72
C ASP A 117 28.58 -71.82 6.08
N LEU A 118 27.36 -71.33 6.32
CA LEU A 118 26.18 -72.19 6.52
C LEU A 118 25.91 -73.10 5.32
N GLN A 119 26.15 -72.63 4.08
CA GLN A 119 26.05 -73.47 2.88
C GLN A 119 27.10 -74.58 2.85
N LYS A 120 28.34 -74.32 3.29
CA LYS A 120 29.37 -75.36 3.43
C LYS A 120 28.97 -76.38 4.48
N ASP A 121 28.50 -75.93 5.63
CA ASP A 121 28.06 -76.80 6.72
C ASP A 121 26.89 -77.69 6.28
N CYS A 122 25.90 -77.13 5.58
CA CYS A 122 24.81 -77.91 4.99
C CYS A 122 25.32 -79.00 4.04
N LYS A 123 26.34 -78.71 3.21
CA LYS A 123 26.95 -79.72 2.32
C LYS A 123 27.65 -80.81 3.12
N LEU A 124 28.40 -80.45 4.16
CA LEU A 124 29.07 -81.42 5.05
C LEU A 124 28.06 -82.30 5.79
N PHE A 125 26.97 -81.72 6.30
CA PHE A 125 25.89 -82.48 6.94
C PHE A 125 25.22 -83.44 5.96
N ARG A 126 24.89 -83.00 4.73
CA ARG A 126 24.34 -83.88 3.70
C ARG A 126 25.30 -85.04 3.37
N GLN A 127 26.59 -84.76 3.22
CA GLN A 127 27.59 -85.81 2.98
C GLN A 127 27.71 -86.79 4.16
N ARG A 128 27.64 -86.28 5.40
CA ARG A 128 27.67 -87.11 6.61
C ARG A 128 26.44 -88.01 6.69
N ILE A 129 25.24 -87.47 6.46
CA ILE A 129 23.99 -88.23 6.41
C ILE A 129 24.08 -89.34 5.36
N ALA A 130 24.50 -89.02 4.14
CA ALA A 130 24.67 -90.01 3.07
C ALA A 130 25.66 -91.13 3.44
N LYS A 131 26.77 -90.81 4.12
CA LYS A 131 27.72 -91.83 4.61
C LYS A 131 27.11 -92.73 5.69
N TYR A 132 26.33 -92.17 6.62
CA TYR A 132 25.63 -92.96 7.65
C TYR A 132 24.56 -93.87 7.03
N GLU A 133 23.81 -93.39 6.04
CA GLU A 133 22.81 -94.17 5.32
C GLU A 133 23.45 -95.35 4.57
N ILE A 134 24.58 -95.13 3.88
CA ILE A 134 25.34 -96.20 3.22
C ILE A 134 25.88 -97.21 4.25
N ALA A 135 26.45 -96.74 5.36
CA ALA A 135 26.96 -97.65 6.40
C ALA A 135 25.85 -98.50 7.06
N ASN A 136 24.64 -97.95 7.22
CA ASN A 136 23.48 -98.70 7.71
C ASN A 136 22.92 -99.67 6.66
N LEU A 137 23.04 -99.37 5.37
CA LEU A 137 22.67 -100.29 4.28
C LEU A 137 23.67 -101.45 4.17
N ASP A 138 24.98 -101.18 4.29
CA ASP A 138 26.01 -102.22 4.28
C ASP A 138 26.00 -103.07 5.57
N GLY A 139 25.60 -102.49 6.71
CA GLY A 139 25.41 -103.22 7.97
C GLY A 139 24.19 -104.15 8.01
N ALA A 140 23.25 -104.01 7.07
CA ALA A 140 22.07 -104.88 6.95
C ALA A 140 22.29 -106.10 6.04
N THR A 141 23.52 -106.36 5.60
CA THR A 141 23.85 -107.47 4.68
C THR A 141 24.28 -108.78 5.36
N VAL A 142 23.85 -109.01 6.61
CA VAL A 142 23.94 -110.35 7.24
C VAL A 142 22.63 -110.72 7.95
N ALA A 143 21.54 -110.83 7.20
CA ALA A 143 20.46 -111.77 7.52
C ALA A 143 19.47 -111.92 6.35
N ALA A 144 19.38 -113.15 5.86
CA ALA A 144 18.24 -113.77 5.19
C ALA A 144 17.89 -113.32 3.75
N THR A 145 18.36 -114.15 2.83
CA THR A 145 17.69 -114.66 1.63
C THR A 145 16.17 -114.48 1.55
N ASP A 146 15.77 -113.77 0.50
CA ASP A 146 14.77 -114.10 -0.53
C ASP A 146 13.37 -114.56 -0.07
N GLU A 147 12.42 -113.62 -0.13
CA GLU A 147 11.10 -113.86 -0.76
C GLU A 147 10.60 -112.53 -1.31
N THR A 148 10.17 -112.60 -2.55
CA THR A 148 10.09 -111.50 -3.50
C THR A 148 8.75 -110.77 -3.39
N SER A 149 8.70 -109.55 -3.94
CA SER A 149 7.51 -108.95 -4.55
C SER A 149 6.40 -108.38 -3.65
N ARG A 150 6.67 -107.25 -2.98
CA ARG A 150 5.68 -106.18 -2.73
C ARG A 150 6.32 -104.96 -2.05
N LYS A 151 6.96 -104.08 -2.82
CA LYS A 151 7.19 -102.63 -2.53
C LYS A 151 8.19 -102.00 -3.51
N LYS A 152 7.99 -102.23 -4.82
CA LYS A 152 8.76 -101.53 -5.86
C LYS A 152 7.86 -100.88 -6.91
N SER A 153 6.70 -100.40 -6.46
CA SER A 153 5.71 -99.68 -7.28
C SER A 153 5.29 -98.32 -6.71
N GLY A 154 5.94 -97.84 -5.64
CA GLY A 154 5.64 -96.52 -5.03
C GLY A 154 6.71 -95.45 -5.25
N ILE A 155 7.99 -95.85 -5.42
CA ILE A 155 9.13 -94.92 -5.37
C ILE A 155 9.15 -93.94 -6.57
N GLY A 156 8.65 -94.36 -7.74
CA GLY A 156 8.61 -93.49 -8.93
C GLY A 156 7.46 -92.47 -8.94
N SER A 157 6.41 -92.68 -8.15
CA SER A 157 5.30 -91.72 -8.03
C SER A 157 5.67 -90.59 -7.06
N ASP A 158 6.31 -90.94 -5.95
CA ASP A 158 6.71 -89.99 -4.91
C ASP A 158 7.84 -89.05 -5.40
N GLU A 159 8.78 -89.54 -6.24
CA GLU A 159 9.81 -88.68 -6.86
C GLU A 159 9.22 -87.67 -7.86
N ASP A 160 8.22 -88.06 -8.66
CA ASP A 160 7.55 -87.17 -9.62
C ASP A 160 6.65 -86.14 -8.92
N GLU A 161 6.04 -86.51 -7.78
CA GLU A 161 5.31 -85.58 -6.91
C GLU A 161 6.25 -84.59 -6.19
N LEU A 162 7.40 -85.07 -5.69
CA LEU A 162 8.41 -84.22 -5.07
C LEU A 162 8.97 -83.21 -6.07
N GLY A 163 9.26 -83.62 -7.30
CA GLY A 163 9.71 -82.72 -8.37
C GLY A 163 8.69 -81.66 -8.76
N LYS A 164 7.39 -81.99 -8.74
CA LYS A 164 6.30 -81.02 -8.92
C LYS A 164 6.22 -80.04 -7.75
N TYR A 165 6.34 -80.54 -6.52
CA TYR A 165 6.37 -79.69 -5.32
C TYR A 165 7.56 -78.71 -5.34
N GLU A 166 8.76 -79.16 -5.71
CA GLU A 166 9.95 -78.30 -5.81
C GLU A 166 9.79 -77.21 -6.87
N LYS A 167 9.17 -77.52 -8.03
CA LYS A 167 8.86 -76.53 -9.07
C LYS A 167 7.86 -75.50 -8.55
N LEU A 168 6.77 -75.95 -7.95
CA LEU A 168 5.73 -75.08 -7.39
C LEU A 168 6.28 -74.21 -6.25
N TYR A 169 7.19 -74.74 -5.43
CA TYR A 169 7.85 -73.99 -4.37
C TYR A 169 8.82 -72.92 -4.93
N LYS A 170 9.54 -73.22 -6.01
CA LYS A 170 10.38 -72.23 -6.72
C LYS A 170 9.53 -71.12 -7.33
N GLU A 171 8.41 -71.46 -7.96
CA GLU A 171 7.45 -70.49 -8.50
C GLU A 171 6.85 -69.63 -7.39
N PHE A 172 6.44 -70.24 -6.27
CA PHE A 172 5.97 -69.51 -5.09
C PHE A 172 7.02 -68.53 -4.57
N LYS A 173 8.28 -68.96 -4.43
CA LYS A 173 9.38 -68.10 -3.99
C LYS A 173 9.66 -66.97 -4.98
N GLN A 174 9.55 -67.22 -6.28
CA GLN A 174 9.70 -66.18 -7.31
C GLN A 174 8.56 -65.15 -7.21
N ILE A 175 7.32 -65.60 -7.08
CA ILE A 175 6.15 -64.70 -6.90
C ILE A 175 6.29 -63.88 -5.62
N GLU A 176 6.79 -64.49 -4.53
CA GLU A 176 7.06 -63.78 -3.27
C GLU A 176 8.11 -62.67 -3.47
N THR A 177 9.20 -62.93 -4.20
CA THR A 177 10.21 -61.90 -4.50
C THR A 177 9.69 -60.82 -5.44
N ASP A 178 8.89 -61.19 -6.43
CA ASP A 178 8.29 -60.25 -7.38
C ASP A 178 7.29 -59.33 -6.67
N LEU A 179 6.49 -59.88 -5.75
CA LEU A 179 5.57 -59.12 -4.92
C LEU A 179 6.30 -58.08 -4.06
N HIS A 180 7.38 -58.46 -3.39
CA HIS A 180 8.20 -57.52 -2.61
C HIS A 180 8.78 -56.41 -3.51
N THR A 181 9.24 -56.75 -4.70
CA THR A 181 9.77 -55.78 -5.66
C THR A 181 8.69 -54.80 -6.12
N VAL A 182 7.50 -55.29 -6.46
CA VAL A 182 6.36 -54.47 -6.89
C VAL A 182 5.87 -53.56 -5.75
N LEU A 183 5.87 -54.05 -4.50
CA LEU A 183 5.52 -53.23 -3.35
C LEU A 183 6.54 -52.09 -3.13
N GLY A 184 7.84 -52.36 -3.27
CA GLY A 184 8.86 -51.31 -3.21
C GLY A 184 8.69 -50.25 -4.29
N ILE A 185 8.48 -50.66 -5.55
CA ILE A 185 8.22 -49.73 -6.66
C ILE A 185 6.96 -48.90 -6.39
N LYS A 186 5.90 -49.52 -5.86
CA LYS A 186 4.67 -48.82 -5.49
C LYS A 186 4.93 -47.75 -4.42
N GLU A 187 5.72 -48.05 -3.40
CA GLU A 187 6.07 -47.10 -2.35
C GLU A 187 6.85 -45.90 -2.91
N GLU A 188 7.83 -46.15 -3.79
CA GLU A 188 8.55 -45.08 -4.50
C GLU A 188 7.62 -44.20 -5.34
N LEU A 189 6.69 -44.80 -6.10
CA LEU A 189 5.70 -44.06 -6.89
C LEU A 189 4.74 -43.23 -6.02
N VAL A 190 4.37 -43.72 -4.84
CA VAL A 190 3.53 -42.96 -3.89
C VAL A 190 4.29 -41.74 -3.36
N LEU A 191 5.58 -41.90 -3.02
CA LEU A 191 6.42 -40.79 -2.59
C LEU A 191 6.60 -39.74 -3.70
N GLU A 192 6.82 -40.17 -4.94
CA GLU A 192 6.93 -39.27 -6.09
C GLU A 192 5.61 -38.53 -6.35
N ARG A 193 4.47 -39.24 -6.28
CA ARG A 193 3.14 -38.64 -6.38
C ARG A 193 2.93 -37.57 -5.30
N ASP A 194 3.27 -37.87 -4.05
CA ASP A 194 3.12 -36.93 -2.94
C ASP A 194 3.99 -35.67 -3.12
N ALA A 195 5.22 -35.84 -3.62
CA ALA A 195 6.10 -34.73 -3.95
C ALA A 195 5.53 -33.86 -5.08
N LEU A 196 4.96 -34.48 -6.13
CA LEU A 196 4.31 -33.76 -7.22
C LEU A 196 3.06 -33.02 -6.77
N VAL A 197 2.23 -33.62 -5.91
CA VAL A 197 1.05 -32.96 -5.34
C VAL A 197 1.46 -31.71 -4.56
N LYS A 198 2.44 -31.81 -3.66
CA LYS A 198 2.97 -30.66 -2.92
C LYS A 198 3.51 -29.57 -3.84
N LYS A 199 4.18 -29.97 -4.93
CA LYS A 199 4.69 -29.03 -5.94
C LYS A 199 3.56 -28.30 -6.65
N VAL A 200 2.49 -29.01 -7.02
CA VAL A 200 1.29 -28.42 -7.64
C VAL A 200 0.59 -27.45 -6.67
N GLU A 201 0.44 -27.82 -5.40
CA GLU A 201 -0.15 -26.94 -4.38
C GLU A 201 0.66 -25.65 -4.20
N ARG A 202 1.99 -25.76 -4.10
CA ARG A 202 2.88 -24.59 -3.99
C ARG A 202 2.77 -23.69 -5.22
N LEU A 203 2.89 -24.26 -6.42
CA LEU A 203 2.80 -23.49 -7.67
C LEU A 203 1.42 -22.87 -7.87
N SER A 204 0.35 -23.56 -7.47
CA SER A 204 -1.01 -23.03 -7.51
C SER A 204 -1.15 -21.82 -6.57
N THR A 205 -0.57 -21.89 -5.38
CA THR A 205 -0.55 -20.78 -4.42
C THR A 205 0.26 -19.60 -4.97
N GLU A 206 1.42 -19.85 -5.57
CA GLU A 206 2.25 -18.82 -6.20
C GLU A 206 1.55 -18.17 -7.40
N MET A 207 0.90 -18.98 -8.26
CA MET A 207 0.09 -18.45 -9.36
C MET A 207 -1.08 -17.62 -8.87
N ALA A 208 -1.78 -18.06 -7.82
CA ALA A 208 -2.86 -17.29 -7.23
C ALA A 208 -2.37 -15.94 -6.70
N PHE A 209 -1.19 -15.90 -6.09
CA PHE A 209 -0.54 -14.67 -5.63
C PHE A 209 -0.10 -13.77 -6.78
N LEU A 210 0.42 -14.33 -7.88
CA LEU A 210 0.82 -13.56 -9.07
C LEU A 210 -0.39 -12.99 -9.83
N LEU A 211 -1.46 -13.78 -10.01
CA LEU A 211 -2.64 -13.38 -10.77
C LEU A 211 -3.52 -12.38 -10.01
N ASN A 212 -3.70 -12.60 -8.71
CA ASN A 212 -4.58 -11.76 -7.89
C ASN A 212 -3.81 -10.68 -7.11
N GLY A 213 -2.47 -10.68 -7.18
CA GLY A 213 -1.64 -9.87 -6.29
C GLY A 213 -1.74 -10.32 -4.82
N ASP A 214 -1.01 -9.63 -3.94
CA ASP A 214 -1.27 -9.74 -2.51
C ASP A 214 -2.65 -9.13 -2.21
N PRO A 215 -3.62 -9.90 -1.67
CA PRO A 215 -4.95 -9.39 -1.37
C PRO A 215 -4.94 -8.16 -0.47
N ARG A 216 -3.95 -8.03 0.42
CA ARG A 216 -3.78 -6.85 1.27
C ARG A 216 -3.30 -5.65 0.47
N ARG A 217 -2.34 -5.86 -0.44
CA ARG A 217 -1.80 -4.81 -1.30
C ARG A 217 -2.86 -4.30 -2.28
N VAL A 218 -3.67 -5.19 -2.85
CA VAL A 218 -4.79 -4.79 -3.73
C VAL A 218 -5.83 -3.97 -2.96
N ALA A 219 -6.15 -4.35 -1.73
CA ALA A 219 -7.05 -3.58 -0.88
C ALA A 219 -6.47 -2.19 -0.52
N GLU A 220 -5.19 -2.14 -0.15
CA GLU A 220 -4.48 -0.87 0.15
C GLU A 220 -4.38 0.04 -1.08
N ASP A 221 -4.06 -0.51 -2.25
CA ASP A 221 -4.00 0.23 -3.51
C ASP A 221 -5.39 0.78 -3.89
N LEU A 222 -6.45 0.00 -3.67
CA LEU A 222 -7.83 0.43 -3.91
C LEU A 222 -8.26 1.55 -2.97
N ASP A 223 -7.98 1.43 -1.67
CA ASP A 223 -8.29 2.47 -0.67
C ASP A 223 -7.54 3.77 -0.96
N SER A 224 -6.27 3.66 -1.38
CA SER A 224 -5.46 4.81 -1.82
C SER A 224 -6.07 5.50 -3.04
N LEU A 225 -6.48 4.73 -4.06
CA LEU A 225 -7.17 5.27 -5.24
C LEU A 225 -8.50 5.92 -4.89
N VAL A 226 -9.28 5.35 -3.97
CA VAL A 226 -10.55 5.95 -3.51
C VAL A 226 -10.28 7.27 -2.77
N ALA A 227 -9.24 7.33 -1.94
CA ALA A 227 -8.85 8.56 -1.25
C ALA A 227 -8.40 9.65 -2.24
N GLU A 228 -7.58 9.29 -3.24
CA GLU A 228 -7.16 10.20 -4.31
C GLU A 228 -8.38 10.69 -5.12
N ASN A 229 -9.30 9.78 -5.48
CA ASN A 229 -10.51 10.13 -6.20
C ASN A 229 -11.38 11.13 -5.41
N ARG A 230 -11.55 10.90 -4.10
CA ARG A 230 -12.26 11.84 -3.20
C ARG A 230 -11.57 13.20 -3.16
N PHE A 231 -10.24 13.23 -3.07
CA PHE A 231 -9.48 14.48 -3.06
C PHE A 231 -9.60 15.25 -4.38
N LEU A 232 -9.45 14.57 -5.51
CA LEU A 232 -9.61 15.16 -6.84
C LEU A 232 -11.03 15.69 -7.05
N LYS A 233 -12.04 14.96 -6.59
CA LYS A 233 -13.44 15.41 -6.66
C LYS A 233 -13.67 16.66 -5.82
N ALA A 234 -13.16 16.72 -4.59
CA ALA A 234 -13.24 17.92 -3.77
C ALA A 234 -12.54 19.13 -4.42
N ARG A 235 -11.40 18.89 -5.09
CA ARG A 235 -10.67 19.93 -5.81
C ARG A 235 -11.45 20.43 -7.04
N LEU A 236 -12.09 19.53 -7.77
CA LEU A 236 -12.97 19.87 -8.89
C LEU A 236 -14.18 20.68 -8.43
N ASP A 237 -14.82 20.27 -7.33
CA ASP A 237 -15.96 20.98 -6.76
C ASP A 237 -15.57 22.40 -6.33
N SER A 238 -14.42 22.57 -5.68
CA SER A 238 -13.89 23.89 -5.32
C SER A 238 -13.62 24.77 -6.54
N ALA A 239 -13.06 24.21 -7.62
CA ALA A 239 -12.80 24.96 -8.86
C ALA A 239 -14.11 25.36 -9.56
N ASN A 240 -15.14 24.49 -9.50
CA ASN A 240 -16.47 24.81 -10.01
C ASN A 240 -17.13 25.93 -9.20
N GLU A 241 -17.04 25.89 -7.87
CA GLU A 241 -17.54 26.98 -7.02
C GLU A 241 -16.85 28.31 -7.35
N GLU A 242 -15.52 28.30 -7.50
CA GLU A 242 -14.77 29.49 -7.91
C GLU A 242 -15.21 30.01 -9.28
N SER A 243 -15.39 29.12 -10.27
CA SER A 243 -15.90 29.48 -11.59
C SER A 243 -17.29 30.13 -11.52
N GLU A 244 -18.21 29.58 -10.74
CA GLU A 244 -19.55 30.14 -10.56
C GLU A 244 -19.51 31.50 -9.87
N THR A 245 -18.67 31.68 -8.84
CA THR A 245 -18.49 32.99 -8.20
C THR A 245 -17.93 34.04 -9.15
N MET A 246 -16.99 33.65 -10.03
CA MET A 246 -16.42 34.53 -11.04
C MET A 246 -17.44 34.90 -12.13
N LYS A 247 -18.27 33.96 -12.58
CA LYS A 247 -19.38 34.22 -13.51
C LYS A 247 -20.39 35.21 -12.91
N ALA A 248 -20.78 35.01 -11.65
CA ALA A 248 -21.68 35.91 -10.94
C ALA A 248 -21.09 37.33 -10.82
N THR A 249 -19.79 37.41 -10.49
CA THR A 249 -19.05 38.69 -10.40
C THR A 249 -18.99 39.40 -11.75
N LEU A 250 -18.67 38.68 -12.84
CA LEU A 250 -18.68 39.22 -14.20
C LEU A 250 -20.07 39.71 -14.63
N SER A 251 -21.12 38.95 -14.29
CA SER A 251 -22.50 39.37 -14.57
C SER A 251 -22.85 40.67 -13.84
N LYS A 252 -22.42 40.83 -12.58
CA LYS A 252 -22.60 42.08 -11.81
C LYS A 252 -21.85 43.24 -12.45
N TYR A 253 -20.59 43.06 -12.86
CA TYR A 253 -19.83 44.10 -13.55
C TYR A 253 -20.46 44.48 -14.90
N ARG A 254 -20.93 43.50 -15.68
CA ARG A 254 -21.67 43.77 -16.94
C ARG A 254 -22.93 44.60 -16.68
N ALA A 255 -23.74 44.22 -15.69
CA ALA A 255 -24.93 44.96 -15.32
C ALA A 255 -24.61 46.41 -14.89
N MET A 256 -23.53 46.64 -14.15
CA MET A 256 -23.07 47.99 -13.79
C MET A 256 -22.62 48.81 -15.00
N THR A 257 -21.94 48.20 -15.97
CA THR A 257 -21.53 48.88 -17.20
C THR A 257 -22.72 49.18 -18.11
N GLU A 258 -23.74 48.33 -18.15
CA GLU A 258 -24.97 48.53 -18.92
C GLU A 258 -25.95 49.50 -18.25
N ALA A 259 -25.95 49.59 -16.91
CA ALA A 259 -26.76 50.54 -16.15
C ALA A 259 -26.16 51.96 -16.07
N SER A 260 -24.94 52.16 -16.56
CA SER A 260 -24.36 53.50 -16.73
C SER A 260 -24.90 54.13 -18.02
N PRO A 261 -25.63 55.26 -17.97
CA PRO A 261 -26.10 55.92 -19.18
C PRO A 261 -24.89 56.37 -20.00
N SER A 262 -24.81 55.92 -21.24
CA SER A 262 -23.83 56.33 -22.24
C SER A 262 -23.84 57.85 -22.42
N THR A 263 -22.97 58.55 -21.70
CA THR A 263 -22.67 59.97 -21.98
C THR A 263 -21.58 60.02 -23.03
N THR A 264 -21.93 59.80 -24.30
CA THR A 264 -21.10 60.30 -25.41
C THR A 264 -21.95 60.71 -26.61
N LYS A 265 -21.79 62.00 -26.99
CA LYS A 265 -22.36 62.75 -28.14
C LYS A 265 -23.77 63.29 -27.83
N THR A 266 -24.02 64.60 -27.71
CA THR A 266 -23.78 65.69 -28.69
C THR A 266 -23.87 67.11 -28.08
N VAL A 267 -22.92 68.00 -28.43
CA VAL A 267 -23.02 69.45 -28.76
C VAL A 267 -24.03 70.37 -28.01
N ALA A 268 -23.46 71.45 -27.46
CA ALA A 268 -23.96 72.83 -27.28
C ALA A 268 -24.63 73.30 -25.96
N SER A 269 -23.97 74.32 -25.40
CA SER A 269 -24.49 75.54 -24.75
C SER A 269 -25.08 75.53 -23.34
N GLN A 270 -24.59 76.54 -22.59
CA GLN A 270 -25.16 77.27 -21.45
C GLN A 270 -25.01 76.71 -20.03
N ASP A 271 -24.08 77.34 -19.31
CA ASP A 271 -24.27 78.01 -18.01
C ASP A 271 -25.32 77.44 -17.05
N SER A 272 -24.84 76.83 -15.96
CA SER A 272 -25.40 77.03 -14.61
C SER A 272 -24.49 76.43 -13.53
N SER A 273 -23.87 77.33 -12.78
CA SER A 273 -24.00 77.47 -11.33
C SER A 273 -24.00 76.22 -10.43
N LEU A 274 -22.97 76.16 -9.57
CA LEU A 274 -23.01 75.79 -8.14
C LEU A 274 -23.65 74.45 -7.72
N GLY A 275 -22.80 73.56 -7.19
CA GLY A 275 -23.29 72.54 -6.26
C GLY A 275 -22.46 71.27 -6.19
N GLU A 276 -21.18 71.40 -5.86
CA GLU A 276 -20.38 70.30 -5.33
C GLU A 276 -21.00 69.85 -4.00
N LYS A 277 -21.95 68.92 -4.04
CA LYS A 277 -22.48 68.25 -2.85
C LYS A 277 -21.83 66.88 -2.75
N SER A 278 -20.95 66.78 -1.75
CA SER A 278 -20.32 65.57 -1.27
C SER A 278 -21.28 64.39 -1.33
N SER A 279 -21.00 63.45 -2.22
CA SER A 279 -21.56 62.12 -2.11
C SER A 279 -21.20 61.57 -0.73
N VAL A 280 -22.21 61.09 -0.02
CA VAL A 280 -22.09 60.63 1.36
C VAL A 280 -21.04 59.52 1.41
N ALA A 281 -19.90 59.83 2.02
CA ALA A 281 -18.81 58.91 2.25
C ALA A 281 -19.23 57.88 3.32
N VAL A 282 -19.20 56.60 2.92
CA VAL A 282 -19.17 55.38 3.75
C VAL A 282 -19.91 55.49 5.09
N VAL A 283 -21.20 55.15 5.09
CA VAL A 283 -22.07 55.23 6.28
C VAL A 283 -22.13 53.89 7.00
N ASN A 284 -21.63 53.83 8.22
CA ASN A 284 -21.80 52.69 9.11
C ASN A 284 -23.28 52.61 9.59
N MET A 285 -23.80 51.40 9.86
CA MET A 285 -25.20 51.15 10.26
C MET A 285 -25.66 51.98 11.47
N LYS A 286 -24.74 52.32 12.38
CA LYS A 286 -25.02 53.23 13.52
C LYS A 286 -25.33 54.66 13.06
N GLN A 287 -24.60 55.16 12.07
CA GLN A 287 -24.77 56.50 11.51
C GLN A 287 -26.05 56.59 10.67
N ILE A 288 -26.42 55.54 9.94
CA ILE A 288 -27.72 55.47 9.23
C ILE A 288 -28.88 55.57 10.23
N ARG A 289 -28.78 54.82 11.34
CA ARG A 289 -29.81 54.82 12.39
C ARG A 289 -29.92 56.19 13.06
N GLU A 290 -28.81 56.85 13.35
CA GLU A 290 -28.78 58.18 13.95
C GLU A 290 -29.33 59.26 12.99
N LEU A 291 -28.97 59.22 11.71
CA LEU A 291 -29.49 60.10 10.66
C LEU A 291 -31.01 59.99 10.53
N LEU A 292 -31.55 58.77 10.45
CA LEU A 292 -33.00 58.52 10.37
C LEU A 292 -33.75 58.90 11.66
N SER A 293 -33.05 58.96 12.80
CA SER A 293 -33.64 59.33 14.10
C SER A 293 -33.59 60.85 14.36
N SER A 294 -32.66 61.55 13.71
CA SER A 294 -32.44 62.98 13.91
C SER A 294 -33.52 63.79 13.17
N HIS A 295 -34.25 64.63 13.91
CA HIS A 295 -35.24 65.56 13.31
C HIS A 295 -34.59 66.87 12.80
N ALA A 296 -33.26 66.99 12.93
CA ALA A 296 -32.50 68.19 12.60
C ALA A 296 -32.09 68.26 11.11
N ILE A 297 -32.09 67.13 10.40
CA ILE A 297 -31.65 67.03 9.01
C ILE A 297 -32.86 66.65 8.14
N LYS A 298 -33.22 67.52 7.20
CA LYS A 298 -34.23 67.20 6.18
C LYS A 298 -33.58 66.36 5.09
N LEU A 299 -33.89 65.07 5.06
CA LEU A 299 -33.51 64.16 3.97
C LEU A 299 -34.43 64.40 2.77
N ASP A 300 -33.87 64.39 1.57
CA ASP A 300 -34.63 64.45 0.33
C ASP A 300 -34.88 63.07 -0.29
N ASP A 301 -35.68 62.99 -1.36
CA ASP A 301 -36.02 61.73 -2.04
C ASP A 301 -34.79 60.95 -2.55
N ASN A 302 -33.69 61.64 -2.87
CA ASN A 302 -32.46 60.99 -3.31
C ASN A 302 -31.68 60.41 -2.12
N ASP A 303 -31.66 61.12 -0.99
CA ASP A 303 -31.08 60.61 0.25
C ASP A 303 -31.79 59.33 0.71
N TYR A 304 -33.13 59.30 0.67
CA TYR A 304 -33.90 58.10 1.01
C TYR A 304 -33.63 56.94 0.07
N LYS A 305 -33.48 57.19 -1.24
CA LYS A 305 -33.11 56.14 -2.22
C LYS A 305 -31.70 55.59 -1.95
N ALA A 306 -30.73 56.47 -1.67
CA ALA A 306 -29.37 56.07 -1.34
C ALA A 306 -29.31 55.25 -0.04
N ILE A 307 -29.99 55.71 1.02
CA ILE A 307 -30.08 54.98 2.28
C ILE A 307 -30.76 53.62 2.09
N THR A 308 -31.83 53.55 1.30
CA THR A 308 -32.54 52.29 1.01
C THR A 308 -31.65 51.29 0.28
N ALA A 309 -30.87 51.76 -0.71
CA ALA A 309 -29.91 50.91 -1.43
C ALA A 309 -28.82 50.37 -0.50
N ILE A 310 -28.24 51.23 0.36
CA ILE A 310 -27.21 50.82 1.34
C ILE A 310 -27.77 49.80 2.33
N LEU A 311 -28.99 50.01 2.83
CA LEU A 311 -29.64 49.08 3.76
C LEU A 311 -29.95 47.73 3.11
N LEU A 312 -30.33 47.72 1.83
CA LEU A 312 -30.58 46.51 1.06
C LEU A 312 -29.27 45.71 0.86
N ASP A 313 -28.19 46.38 0.47
CA ASP A 313 -26.87 45.77 0.34
C ASP A 313 -26.39 45.18 1.68
N LEU A 314 -26.55 45.92 2.77
CA LEU A 314 -26.16 45.45 4.10
C LEU A 314 -27.00 44.25 4.58
N CYS A 315 -28.27 44.19 4.16
CA CYS A 315 -29.14 43.05 4.43
C CYS A 315 -28.71 41.82 3.60
N ASN A 316 -28.34 42.02 2.33
CA ASN A 316 -27.83 40.98 1.46
C ASN A 316 -26.49 40.41 1.98
N ASP A 317 -25.58 41.27 2.46
CA ASP A 317 -24.31 40.85 3.06
C ASP A 317 -24.52 40.01 4.32
N LYS A 318 -25.46 40.41 5.19
CA LYS A 318 -25.84 39.60 6.36
C LYS A 318 -26.43 38.26 5.96
N GLN A 319 -27.27 38.23 4.92
CA GLN A 319 -27.86 36.99 4.41
C GLN A 319 -26.80 36.05 3.83
N MET A 320 -25.81 36.60 3.12
CA MET A 320 -24.64 35.87 2.62
C MET A 320 -23.81 35.31 3.78
N ALA A 321 -23.48 36.12 4.77
CA ALA A 321 -22.74 35.69 5.96
C ALA A 321 -23.45 34.56 6.72
N LEU A 322 -24.78 34.67 6.91
CA LEU A 322 -25.59 33.60 7.49
C LEU A 322 -25.56 32.32 6.66
N THR A 323 -25.56 32.45 5.32
CA THR A 323 -25.49 31.30 4.42
C THR A 323 -24.14 30.60 4.53
N HIS A 324 -23.03 31.35 4.58
CA HIS A 324 -21.69 30.79 4.82
C HIS A 324 -21.60 30.10 6.19
N LEU A 325 -22.12 30.71 7.26
CA LEU A 325 -22.17 30.10 8.59
C LEU A 325 -22.97 28.80 8.60
N ARG A 326 -24.13 28.76 7.92
CA ARG A 326 -24.93 27.53 7.80
C ARG A 326 -24.18 26.43 7.05
N ARG A 327 -23.46 26.76 5.96
CA ARG A 327 -22.62 25.80 5.23
C ARG A 327 -21.48 25.29 6.10
N ALA A 328 -20.78 26.17 6.80
CA ALA A 328 -19.70 25.79 7.72
C ALA A 328 -20.20 24.85 8.83
N ASN A 329 -21.32 25.18 9.47
CA ASN A 329 -21.94 24.32 10.48
C ASN A 329 -22.38 22.96 9.92
N LYS A 330 -22.85 22.91 8.65
CA LYS A 330 -23.18 21.64 7.99
C LYS A 330 -21.94 20.78 7.77
N VAL A 331 -20.82 21.36 7.35
CA VAL A 331 -19.54 20.65 7.19
C VAL A 331 -19.03 20.13 8.53
N LEU A 332 -19.08 20.96 9.58
CA LEU A 332 -18.71 20.55 10.93
C LEU A 332 -19.59 19.42 11.45
N GLY A 333 -20.92 19.51 11.26
CA GLY A 333 -21.85 18.44 11.63
C GLY A 333 -21.56 17.12 10.92
N ASN A 334 -21.26 17.16 9.62
CA ASN A 334 -20.86 15.96 8.88
C ASN A 334 -19.57 15.35 9.43
N ARG A 335 -18.58 16.18 9.79
CA ARG A 335 -17.31 15.70 10.35
C ARG A 335 -17.48 15.10 11.74
N VAL A 336 -18.36 15.67 12.57
CA VAL A 336 -18.75 15.09 13.87
C VAL A 336 -19.37 13.71 13.67
N ASN A 337 -20.35 13.58 12.76
CA ASN A 337 -20.98 12.29 12.46
C ASN A 337 -19.98 11.23 11.97
N GLU A 338 -19.00 11.63 11.14
CA GLU A 338 -17.94 10.74 10.65
C GLU A 338 -17.05 10.24 11.81
N VAL A 339 -16.63 11.15 12.70
CA VAL A 339 -15.84 10.81 13.89
C VAL A 339 -16.62 9.90 14.84
N GLU A 340 -17.90 10.20 15.10
CA GLU A 340 -18.77 9.37 15.93
C GLU A 340 -18.93 7.96 15.34
N SER A 341 -19.09 7.83 14.02
CA SER A 341 -19.13 6.55 13.32
C SER A 341 -17.83 5.75 13.47
N HIS A 342 -16.67 6.40 13.28
CA HIS A 342 -15.37 5.75 13.50
C HIS A 342 -15.19 5.28 14.94
N LEU A 343 -15.63 6.09 15.91
CA LEU A 343 -15.54 5.75 17.33
C LEU A 343 -16.43 4.54 17.66
N ALA A 344 -17.66 4.49 17.14
CA ALA A 344 -18.56 3.34 17.28
C ALA A 344 -17.98 2.04 16.71
N VAL A 345 -17.31 2.10 15.55
CA VAL A 345 -16.63 0.94 14.95
C VAL A 345 -15.45 0.47 15.82
N LEU A 346 -14.67 1.40 16.36
CA LEU A 346 -13.55 1.08 17.26
C LEU A 346 -14.04 0.46 18.59
N GLU A 347 -15.15 0.95 19.14
CA GLU A 347 -15.79 0.35 20.33
C GLU A 347 -16.35 -1.05 20.06
N ALA A 348 -16.94 -1.29 18.88
CA ALA A 348 -17.38 -2.63 18.49
C ALA A 348 -16.19 -3.59 18.35
N LYS A 349 -15.07 -3.10 17.79
CA LYS A 349 -13.83 -3.88 17.62
C LYS A 349 -13.12 -4.16 18.94
N SER A 350 -13.17 -3.26 19.93
CA SER A 350 -12.58 -3.49 21.25
C SER A 350 -13.41 -4.48 22.10
N ARG A 351 -14.74 -4.52 21.90
CA ARG A 351 -15.60 -5.53 22.51
C ARG A 351 -15.39 -6.94 21.93
N SER A 352 -15.13 -7.06 20.62
CA SER A 352 -14.88 -8.36 19.99
C SER A 352 -13.49 -8.93 20.25
N THR A 353 -12.54 -8.13 20.71
CA THR A 353 -11.17 -8.56 21.07
C THR A 353 -10.97 -8.83 22.56
N SER A 354 -12.00 -8.65 23.41
CA SER A 354 -11.94 -9.08 24.81
C SER A 354 -12.14 -10.60 24.89
N PRO A 355 -11.12 -11.40 25.25
CA PRO A 355 -11.29 -12.82 25.45
C PRO A 355 -12.15 -13.02 26.69
N ASN A 356 -13.19 -13.82 26.51
CA ASN A 356 -14.05 -14.36 27.56
C ASN A 356 -13.19 -14.92 28.71
N LYS A 357 -13.00 -14.14 29.78
CA LYS A 357 -12.56 -14.63 31.10
C LYS A 357 -13.81 -14.92 31.93
N GLN A 358 -14.41 -16.07 31.66
CA GLN A 358 -15.39 -16.77 32.50
C GLN A 358 -15.18 -18.26 32.22
N ALA A 359 -15.20 -19.19 33.15
CA ALA A 359 -15.20 -19.23 34.61
C ALA A 359 -14.73 -20.65 34.97
#